data_AF-A0A8T5TXN9-F1
#
_entry.id   AF-A0A8T5TXN9-F1
#
_cell.length_a   1.000
_cell.length_b   1.000
_cell.length_c   1.000
_cell.angle_alpha   90.00
_cell.angle_beta   90.00
_cell.angle_gamma   90.00
#
_symmetry.space_group_name_H-M   'P 1'
#
loop_
_entity.id
_entity.type
_entity.pdbx_description
1 polymer ?
#
loop_
_entity_poly.entity_id
_entity_poly.type
_entity_poly.pdbx_seq_one_letter_code
_entity_poly.pdbx_strand_id
1 'polypeptide(L)'
;MILKQGDNVQFLDFYEINFDLMQNEKVSLHNLLKALNDFNQKGYIIFNLKAQNSGKIVSNAYFINIRYEKDRKSLNIEEEVNILFNCEIFTKSVLHLNRLYCILWRTNFSEIFYNITPELDIFLSLSHYNFQDLSKFSVQFDKTLRLNQVDFLQLKPNLFFIEEKFLFLILDFYNPIEISRILENFFTKYYVIILILNMEEYNKLIHSNEIRLLEDIKTLNFKEFIKFNITQLKYESVLKNA
;
A
#
# COMPACT_ATOMS: atom_id res chain seq x y z
N MET A 1 5.98 7.00 -10.58
CA MET A 1 6.38 8.25 -11.27
C MET A 1 7.07 7.86 -12.58
N ILE A 2 6.51 8.21 -13.73
CA ILE A 2 7.17 8.04 -15.04
C ILE A 2 7.89 9.36 -15.33
N LEU A 3 9.22 9.36 -15.26
CA LEU A 3 10.04 10.50 -15.67
C LEU A 3 9.97 10.63 -17.19
N LYS A 4 9.47 11.76 -17.70
CA LYS A 4 9.48 12.05 -19.14
C LYS A 4 10.85 12.58 -19.53
N GLN A 5 11.31 12.17 -20.71
CA GLN A 5 12.57 12.60 -21.28
C GLN A 5 12.51 14.11 -21.55
N GLY A 6 13.30 14.90 -20.83
CA GLY A 6 13.36 16.38 -20.96
C GLY A 6 13.12 17.16 -19.66
N ASP A 7 12.65 16.52 -18.58
CA ASP A 7 12.54 17.18 -17.28
C ASP A 7 13.94 17.33 -16.63
N ASN A 8 14.22 18.53 -16.11
CA ASN A 8 15.49 18.93 -15.47
C ASN A 8 16.14 17.78 -14.69
N VAL A 9 17.41 17.48 -15.02
CA VAL A 9 18.16 16.33 -14.46
C VAL A 9 18.05 16.33 -12.94
N GLN A 10 17.27 15.39 -12.41
CA GLN A 10 17.11 15.17 -10.98
C GLN A 10 18.32 14.39 -10.48
N PHE A 11 19.14 15.03 -9.64
CA PHE A 11 20.23 14.34 -8.95
C PHE A 11 19.70 13.81 -7.62
N LEU A 12 19.97 12.54 -7.33
CA LEU A 12 19.56 11.90 -6.08
C LEU A 12 20.79 11.73 -5.20
N ASP A 13 20.75 12.33 -4.01
CA ASP A 13 21.67 11.98 -2.92
C ASP A 13 20.94 11.09 -1.92
N PHE A 14 21.67 10.12 -1.39
CA PHE A 14 21.12 9.16 -0.44
C PHE A 14 21.84 9.27 0.89
N TYR A 15 21.07 9.26 1.96
CA TYR A 15 21.57 9.34 3.31
C TYR A 15 20.93 8.23 4.14
N GLU A 16 21.74 7.54 4.93
CA GLU A 16 21.27 6.60 5.93
C GLU A 16 20.92 7.35 7.22
N ILE A 17 19.85 6.94 7.87
CA ILE A 17 19.39 7.49 9.14
C ILE A 17 19.62 6.45 10.23
N ASN A 18 20.46 6.77 11.20
CA ASN A 18 20.76 5.89 12.32
C ASN A 18 19.68 6.01 13.41
N PHE A 19 18.71 5.10 13.41
CA PHE A 19 17.64 5.11 14.42
C PHE A 19 18.10 4.82 15.83
N ASP A 20 19.13 3.99 16.01
CA ASP A 20 19.63 3.67 17.35
C ASP A 20 20.16 4.94 18.01
N LEU A 21 20.88 5.78 17.25
CA LEU A 21 21.33 7.09 17.72
C LEU A 21 20.18 8.07 17.92
N MET A 22 19.18 8.11 17.03
CA MET A 22 18.00 8.96 17.24
C MET A 22 17.26 8.61 18.54
N GLN A 23 17.13 7.32 18.87
CA GLN A 23 16.49 6.88 20.11
C GLN A 23 17.33 7.24 21.34
N ASN A 24 18.64 6.97 21.30
CA ASN A 24 19.53 7.23 22.43
C ASN A 24 19.68 8.74 22.73
N GLU A 25 19.78 9.57 21.68
CA GLU A 25 19.93 11.03 21.79
C GLU A 25 18.59 11.77 21.83
N LYS A 26 17.46 11.03 21.91
CA LYS A 26 16.09 11.57 21.97
C LYS A 26 15.75 12.54 20.82
N VAL A 27 16.34 12.32 19.66
CA VAL A 27 16.02 13.09 18.45
C VAL A 27 14.75 12.54 17.85
N SER A 28 13.69 13.36 17.86
CA SER A 28 12.42 12.96 17.25
C SER A 28 12.48 13.05 15.73
N LEU A 29 11.75 12.15 15.06
CA LEU A 29 11.57 12.20 13.60
C LEU A 29 10.99 13.55 13.14
N HIS A 30 10.09 14.14 13.94
CA HIS A 30 9.52 15.45 13.66
C HIS A 30 10.59 16.55 13.60
N ASN A 31 11.53 16.55 14.55
CA ASN A 31 12.62 17.52 14.56
C ASN A 31 13.58 17.34 13.39
N LEU A 32 13.88 16.08 13.03
CA LEU A 32 14.69 15.76 11.85
C LEU A 32 14.01 16.25 10.56
N LEU A 33 12.72 16.00 10.40
CA LEU A 33 11.93 16.45 9.25
C LEU A 33 11.88 17.98 9.16
N LYS A 34 11.69 18.65 10.30
CA LYS A 34 11.71 20.11 10.37
C LYS A 34 13.07 20.67 9.96
N ALA A 35 14.17 20.11 10.47
CA ALA A 35 15.52 20.53 10.10
C ALA A 35 15.78 20.39 8.60
N LEU A 36 15.42 19.25 8.00
CA LEU A 36 15.56 19.04 6.55
C LEU A 36 14.76 20.06 5.74
N ASN A 37 13.56 20.42 6.19
CA ASN A 37 12.74 21.45 5.55
C ASN A 37 13.36 22.85 5.71
N ASP A 38 13.88 23.19 6.89
CA ASP A 38 14.54 24.47 7.17
C ASP A 38 15.83 24.62 6.34
N PHE A 39 16.54 23.52 6.07
CA PHE A 39 17.66 23.46 5.13
C PHE A 39 17.23 23.48 3.65
N ASN A 40 15.94 23.67 3.35
CA ASN A 40 15.36 23.65 2.00
C ASN A 40 15.60 22.34 1.24
N GLN A 41 15.69 21.21 1.95
CA GLN A 41 15.84 19.91 1.31
C GLN A 41 14.47 19.32 0.97
N LYS A 42 14.37 18.71 -0.22
CA LYS A 42 13.16 18.05 -0.71
C LYS A 42 13.50 16.62 -1.01
N GLY A 43 12.64 15.68 -0.59
CA GLY A 43 12.99 14.29 -0.71
C GLY A 43 11.95 13.33 -0.14
N TYR A 44 12.35 12.07 -0.09
CA TYR A 44 11.56 10.98 0.48
C TYR A 44 12.32 10.36 1.64
N ILE A 45 11.62 10.10 2.75
CA ILE A 45 12.12 9.19 3.77
C ILE A 45 11.56 7.81 3.50
N ILE A 46 12.43 6.81 3.49
CA ILE A 46 12.08 5.40 3.33
C ILE A 46 12.36 4.69 4.65
N PHE A 47 11.35 4.02 5.20
CA PHE A 47 11.50 3.11 6.32
C PHE A 47 11.45 1.67 5.80
N ASN A 48 12.50 0.90 6.06
CA ASN A 48 12.57 -0.51 5.71
C ASN A 48 12.52 -1.34 6.99
N LEU A 49 11.46 -2.12 7.15
CA LEU A 49 11.24 -3.00 8.29
C LEU A 49 11.32 -4.45 7.82
N LYS A 50 12.20 -5.24 8.44
CA LYS A 50 12.36 -6.67 8.14
C LYS A 50 12.19 -7.48 9.42
N ALA A 51 11.17 -8.34 9.44
CA ALA A 51 11.08 -9.39 10.43
C ALA A 51 12.12 -10.48 10.14
N GLN A 52 12.93 -10.81 11.13
CA GLN A 52 13.85 -11.95 11.09
C GLN A 52 13.18 -13.19 11.72
N ASN A 53 13.64 -14.38 11.32
CA ASN A 53 13.14 -15.65 11.87
C ASN A 53 13.29 -15.75 13.40
N SER A 54 14.20 -14.97 14.00
CA SER A 54 14.36 -14.86 15.45
C SER A 54 13.28 -14.02 16.14
N GLY A 55 12.25 -13.57 15.42
CA GLY A 55 11.22 -12.66 15.93
C GLY A 55 11.69 -11.22 16.12
N LYS A 56 12.95 -10.91 15.80
CA LYS A 56 13.49 -9.54 15.85
C LYS A 56 13.08 -8.76 14.60
N ILE A 57 12.64 -7.52 14.81
CA ILE A 57 12.40 -6.58 13.72
C ILE A 57 13.68 -5.78 13.54
N VAL A 58 14.24 -5.78 12.33
CA VAL A 58 15.33 -4.89 11.94
C VAL A 58 14.73 -3.74 11.15
N SER A 59 15.05 -2.51 11.55
CA SER A 59 14.57 -1.29 10.93
C SER A 59 15.74 -0.46 10.41
N ASN A 60 15.71 -0.14 9.12
CA ASN A 60 16.65 0.82 8.51
C ASN A 60 15.85 1.99 7.95
N ALA A 61 16.40 3.20 7.96
CA ALA A 61 15.83 4.31 7.23
C ALA A 61 16.82 5.04 6.35
N TYR A 62 16.27 5.61 5.29
CA TYR A 62 17.03 6.37 4.30
C TYR A 62 16.28 7.66 3.98
N PHE A 63 17.03 8.74 3.78
CA PHE A 63 16.53 9.94 3.13
C PHE A 63 17.08 10.01 1.70
N ILE A 64 16.17 10.09 0.74
CA ILE A 64 16.48 10.37 -0.67
C ILE A 64 16.26 11.85 -0.89
N ASN A 65 17.34 12.59 -1.05
CA ASN A 65 17.31 14.01 -1.36
C ASN A 65 17.24 14.21 -2.89
N ILE A 66 16.28 15.00 -3.34
CA ILE A 66 16.05 15.34 -4.75
C ILE A 66 16.62 16.72 -5.02
N ARG A 67 17.69 16.76 -5.80
CA ARG A 67 18.35 18.00 -6.23
C ARG A 67 17.99 18.31 -7.68
N TYR A 68 17.56 19.55 -7.90
CA TYR A 68 17.16 20.04 -9.23
C TYR A 68 18.29 20.75 -9.98
N GLU A 69 19.38 21.11 -9.30
CA GLU A 69 20.54 21.81 -9.88
C GLU A 69 21.84 21.23 -9.28
N LYS A 70 22.84 20.96 -10.12
CA LYS A 70 24.13 20.35 -9.73
C LYS A 70 25.06 21.33 -8.99
N ASP A 71 24.92 22.64 -9.25
CA ASP A 71 25.93 23.66 -8.96
C ASP A 71 25.51 24.73 -7.93
N ARG A 72 24.36 24.60 -7.26
CA ARG A 72 24.18 25.43 -6.05
C ARG A 72 25.22 24.97 -5.03
N LYS A 73 25.90 25.91 -4.37
CA LYS A 73 26.70 25.67 -3.16
C LYS A 73 25.82 24.91 -2.16
N SER A 74 25.76 23.60 -2.30
CA SER A 74 24.79 22.79 -1.59
C SER A 74 25.35 22.63 -0.20
N LEU A 75 24.63 23.14 0.79
CA LEU A 75 24.86 22.83 2.20
C LEU A 75 25.19 21.33 2.32
N ASN A 76 26.25 21.04 3.08
CA ASN A 76 26.62 19.66 3.37
C ASN A 76 25.59 19.11 4.36
N ILE A 77 24.47 18.59 3.86
CA ILE A 77 23.33 18.20 4.68
C ILE A 77 23.69 17.16 5.74
N GLU A 78 24.63 16.27 5.43
CA GLU A 78 25.17 15.33 6.41
C GLU A 78 25.76 16.07 7.62
N GLU A 79 26.66 17.01 7.36
CA GLU A 79 27.33 17.81 8.38
C GLU A 79 26.36 18.72 9.13
N GLU A 80 25.47 19.43 8.43
CA GLU A 80 24.50 20.35 9.06
C GLU A 80 23.53 19.61 9.99
N VAL A 81 23.01 18.45 9.57
CA VAL A 81 22.12 17.64 10.39
C VAL A 81 22.86 17.08 11.61
N ASN A 82 24.08 16.57 11.42
CA ASN A 82 24.85 15.99 12.52
C ASN A 82 25.31 17.06 13.52
N ILE A 83 25.65 18.27 13.07
CA ILE A 83 25.97 19.41 13.94
C ILE A 83 24.74 19.84 14.72
N LEU A 84 23.58 19.96 14.07
CA LEU A 84 22.34 20.38 14.72
C LEU A 84 21.93 19.46 15.86
N PHE A 85 22.11 18.15 15.68
CA PHE A 85 21.75 17.13 16.67
C PHE A 85 22.93 16.68 17.54
N ASN A 86 24.14 17.21 17.30
CA ASN A 86 25.38 16.85 17.98
C ASN A 86 25.65 15.33 18.03
N CYS A 87 25.30 14.62 16.96
CA CYS A 87 25.52 13.18 16.81
C CYS A 87 25.42 12.76 15.33
N GLU A 88 26.02 11.62 14.98
CA GLU A 88 26.08 11.11 13.60
C GLU A 88 24.78 10.38 13.21
N ILE A 89 23.67 11.12 13.17
CA ILE A 89 22.35 10.57 12.79
C ILE A 89 22.26 10.34 11.29
N PHE A 90 22.97 11.15 10.51
CA PHE A 90 22.88 11.19 9.07
C PHE A 90 24.24 10.85 8.47
N THR A 91 24.28 9.88 7.56
CA THR A 91 25.52 9.52 6.88
C THR A 91 25.25 9.41 5.39
N LYS A 92 26.05 10.08 4.55
CA LYS A 92 25.89 9.96 3.09
C LYS A 92 26.23 8.54 2.67
N SER A 93 25.29 7.91 1.97
CA SER A 93 25.41 6.52 1.54
C SER A 93 25.48 6.45 0.02
N VAL A 94 26.46 5.71 -0.49
CA VAL A 94 26.48 5.32 -1.89
C VAL A 94 25.64 4.06 -2.03
N LEU A 95 24.34 4.25 -2.25
CA LEU A 95 23.47 3.10 -2.48
C LEU A 95 23.80 2.46 -3.83
N HIS A 96 24.11 1.16 -3.81
CA HIS A 96 24.08 0.35 -5.02
C HIS A 96 22.65 0.33 -5.56
N LEU A 97 22.36 1.23 -6.49
CA LEU A 97 21.03 1.48 -7.08
C LEU A 97 20.32 0.18 -7.50
N ASN A 98 21.06 -0.85 -7.93
CA ASN A 98 20.50 -2.17 -8.24
C ASN A 98 19.66 -2.76 -7.08
N ARG A 99 20.09 -2.60 -5.81
CA ARG A 99 19.32 -3.08 -4.65
C ARG A 99 18.13 -2.19 -4.32
N LEU A 100 18.26 -0.87 -4.50
CA LEU A 100 17.17 0.08 -4.23
C LEU A 100 16.05 -0.07 -5.26
N TYR A 101 16.39 -0.19 -6.55
CA TYR A 101 15.43 -0.54 -7.60
C TYR A 101 14.82 -1.91 -7.35
N CYS A 102 15.55 -2.91 -6.86
CA CYS A 102 14.91 -4.18 -6.47
C CYS A 102 13.91 -4.03 -5.31
N ILE A 103 14.09 -3.07 -4.40
CA ILE A 103 13.12 -2.79 -3.31
C ILE A 103 11.92 -2.01 -3.86
N LEU A 104 12.18 -0.92 -4.57
CA LEU A 104 11.19 -0.03 -5.17
C LEU A 104 10.35 -0.72 -6.26
N TRP A 105 10.96 -1.57 -7.09
CA TRP A 105 10.29 -2.37 -8.12
C TRP A 105 9.45 -3.51 -7.54
N ARG A 106 9.82 -4.02 -6.36
CA ARG A 106 9.07 -5.09 -5.68
C ARG A 106 7.92 -4.58 -4.82
N THR A 107 7.88 -3.28 -4.52
CA THR A 107 6.78 -2.66 -3.78
C THR A 107 5.78 -2.05 -4.75
N ASN A 108 4.51 -2.46 -4.66
CA ASN A 108 3.41 -1.73 -5.29
C ASN A 108 3.41 -0.31 -4.71
N PHE A 109 3.92 0.66 -5.47
CA PHE A 109 3.82 2.07 -5.10
C PHE A 109 2.34 2.44 -5.07
N SER A 110 1.81 2.59 -3.86
CA SER A 110 0.52 3.23 -3.66
C SER A 110 0.57 4.64 -4.26
N GLU A 111 -0.40 4.98 -5.11
CA GLU A 111 -0.61 6.36 -5.58
C GLU A 111 -1.19 7.28 -4.48
N ILE A 112 -1.35 6.75 -3.25
CA ILE A 112 -1.87 7.49 -2.10
C ILE A 112 -0.72 8.24 -1.43
N PHE A 113 -0.71 9.55 -1.60
CA PHE A 113 0.17 10.46 -0.88
C PHE A 113 -0.50 10.87 0.44
N TYR A 114 0.19 10.72 1.56
CA TYR A 114 -0.27 11.21 2.86
C TYR A 114 0.56 12.43 3.24
N ASN A 115 -0.10 13.57 3.44
CA ASN A 115 0.53 14.70 4.11
C ASN A 115 0.59 14.36 5.59
N ILE A 116 1.81 14.28 6.14
CA ILE A 116 2.00 14.15 7.58
C ILE A 116 1.62 15.50 8.20
N THR A 117 0.38 15.65 8.66
CA THR A 117 0.01 16.76 9.54
C THR A 117 0.46 16.44 10.97
N PRO A 118 0.79 17.44 11.79
CA PRO A 118 1.31 17.24 13.15
C PRO A 118 0.40 16.42 14.08
N GLU A 119 -0.87 16.27 13.73
CA GLU A 119 -1.90 15.60 14.55
C GLU A 119 -2.17 14.13 14.14
N LEU A 120 -1.55 13.63 13.06
CA LEU A 120 -1.83 12.28 12.56
C LEU A 120 -0.99 11.22 13.29
N ASP A 121 -1.67 10.42 14.09
CA ASP A 121 -1.14 9.19 14.69
C ASP A 121 -0.81 8.20 13.56
N ILE A 122 0.49 8.00 13.31
CA ILE A 122 1.04 7.30 12.14
C ILE A 122 0.51 5.86 12.04
N PHE A 123 0.09 5.27 13.16
CA PHE A 123 -0.43 3.91 13.25
C PHE A 123 -1.96 3.79 13.12
N LEU A 124 -2.71 4.89 13.20
CA LEU A 124 -4.17 4.92 12.95
C LEU A 124 -4.51 5.14 11.46
N SER A 125 -3.52 5.37 10.59
CA SER A 125 -3.76 5.55 9.16
C SER A 125 -4.24 4.27 8.43
N LEU A 126 -4.05 3.08 9.01
CA LEU A 126 -4.60 1.84 8.45
C LEU A 126 -6.13 1.70 8.64
N SER A 127 -6.75 2.49 9.54
CA SER A 127 -8.21 2.55 9.66
C SER A 127 -8.86 3.51 8.64
N HIS A 128 -8.08 4.18 7.80
CA HIS A 128 -8.57 5.15 6.81
C HIS A 128 -8.65 4.60 5.38
N TYR A 129 -8.53 3.28 5.20
CA TYR A 129 -9.04 2.60 3.99
C TYR A 129 -10.58 2.53 3.99
N ASN A 130 -11.23 3.65 4.26
CA ASN A 130 -12.66 3.80 4.09
C ASN A 130 -12.92 4.10 2.62
N PHE A 131 -12.78 3.10 1.75
CA PHE A 131 -13.33 3.20 0.40
C PHE A 131 -14.86 3.15 0.48
N GLN A 132 -15.48 4.23 0.95
CA GLN A 132 -16.93 4.42 0.80
C GLN A 132 -17.31 4.66 -0.68
N ASP A 133 -16.31 4.91 -1.52
CA ASP A 133 -16.50 5.16 -2.94
C ASP A 133 -16.18 3.89 -3.75
N LEU A 134 -17.24 3.17 -4.11
CA LEU A 134 -17.21 1.97 -4.95
C LEU A 134 -16.46 2.21 -6.26
N SER A 135 -16.59 3.41 -6.86
CA SER A 135 -15.97 3.72 -8.14
C SER A 135 -14.44 3.73 -8.05
N LYS A 136 -13.90 4.36 -6.99
CA LYS A 136 -12.45 4.39 -6.74
C LYS A 136 -11.92 3.02 -6.42
N PHE A 137 -12.65 2.24 -5.61
CA PHE A 137 -12.23 0.87 -5.30
C PHE A 137 -12.18 0.00 -6.55
N SER A 138 -13.22 0.04 -7.40
CA SER A 138 -13.27 -0.73 -8.65
C SER A 138 -12.12 -0.42 -9.59
N VAL A 139 -11.76 0.86 -9.74
CA VAL A 139 -10.59 1.27 -10.55
C VAL A 139 -9.29 0.71 -9.98
N GLN A 140 -9.12 0.74 -8.66
CA GLN A 140 -7.92 0.18 -8.01
C GLN A 140 -7.89 -1.36 -8.11
N PHE A 141 -9.04 -2.02 -8.02
CA PHE A 141 -9.13 -3.46 -8.17
C PHE A 141 -8.77 -3.91 -9.59
N ASP A 142 -9.31 -3.25 -10.62
CA ASP A 142 -8.93 -3.46 -12.03
C ASP A 142 -7.42 -3.32 -12.23
N LYS A 143 -6.83 -2.20 -11.77
CA LYS A 143 -5.38 -1.96 -11.82
C LYS A 143 -4.61 -3.10 -11.15
N THR A 144 -5.06 -3.55 -9.99
CA THR A 144 -4.40 -4.61 -9.23
C THR A 144 -4.43 -5.95 -9.97
N LEU A 145 -5.55 -6.32 -10.59
CA LEU A 145 -5.64 -7.53 -11.40
C LEU A 145 -4.67 -7.47 -12.60
N ARG A 146 -4.63 -6.34 -13.32
CA ARG A 146 -3.71 -6.13 -14.46
C ARG A 146 -2.24 -6.24 -14.04
N LEU A 147 -1.87 -5.58 -12.94
CA LEU A 147 -0.50 -5.60 -12.42
C LEU A 147 -0.05 -7.00 -12.03
N ASN A 148 -0.97 -7.81 -11.50
CA ASN A 148 -0.70 -9.20 -11.14
C ASN A 148 -0.85 -10.18 -12.33
N GLN A 149 -1.09 -9.68 -13.54
CA GLN A 149 -1.31 -10.49 -14.75
C GLN A 149 -2.43 -11.54 -14.54
N VAL A 150 -3.48 -11.17 -13.80
CA VAL A 150 -4.67 -11.99 -13.65
C VAL A 150 -5.58 -11.68 -14.84
N ASP A 151 -6.06 -12.69 -15.54
CA ASP A 151 -6.97 -12.51 -16.67
C ASP A 151 -8.38 -12.20 -16.16
N PHE A 152 -9.00 -11.14 -16.67
CA PHE A 152 -10.34 -10.76 -16.27
C PHE A 152 -11.09 -9.95 -17.33
N LEU A 153 -12.41 -10.00 -17.23
CA LEU A 153 -13.35 -9.16 -17.94
C LEU A 153 -14.21 -8.39 -16.93
N GLN A 154 -14.19 -7.07 -17.00
CA GLN A 154 -15.11 -6.25 -16.22
C GLN A 154 -16.48 -6.24 -16.89
N LEU A 155 -17.48 -6.84 -16.25
CA LEU A 155 -18.85 -6.93 -16.78
C LEU A 155 -19.65 -5.65 -16.51
N LYS A 156 -19.41 -5.05 -15.34
CA LYS A 156 -19.93 -3.74 -14.92
C LYS A 156 -19.00 -3.17 -13.85
N PRO A 157 -19.13 -1.88 -13.44
CA PRO A 157 -18.16 -1.24 -12.54
C PRO A 157 -17.84 -2.06 -11.28
N ASN A 158 -18.81 -2.78 -10.74
CA ASN A 158 -18.69 -3.52 -9.49
C ASN A 158 -18.72 -5.05 -9.66
N LEU A 159 -18.57 -5.58 -10.89
CA LEU A 159 -18.61 -7.01 -11.18
C LEU A 159 -17.53 -7.40 -12.18
N PHE A 160 -16.71 -8.37 -11.78
CA PHE A 160 -15.58 -8.84 -12.55
C PHE A 160 -15.71 -10.34 -12.77
N PHE A 161 -15.47 -10.77 -14.01
CA PHE A 161 -15.32 -12.17 -14.36
C PHE A 161 -13.83 -12.46 -14.49
N ILE A 162 -13.30 -13.34 -13.65
CA ILE A 162 -11.85 -13.50 -13.44
C ILE A 162 -11.46 -14.96 -13.75
N GLU A 163 -10.41 -15.12 -14.56
CA GLU A 163 -9.78 -16.42 -14.91
C GLU A 163 -10.79 -17.46 -15.43
N GLU A 164 -11.87 -16.97 -16.08
CA GLU A 164 -13.00 -17.76 -16.57
C GLU A 164 -13.73 -18.63 -15.53
N LYS A 165 -13.46 -18.40 -14.23
CA LYS A 165 -13.90 -19.27 -13.13
C LYS A 165 -14.60 -18.52 -12.01
N PHE A 166 -14.18 -17.28 -11.76
CA PHE A 166 -14.65 -16.50 -10.61
C PHE A 166 -15.52 -15.34 -11.07
N LEU A 167 -16.61 -15.13 -10.34
CA LEU A 167 -17.44 -13.94 -10.45
C LEU A 167 -17.28 -13.11 -9.17
N PHE A 168 -16.60 -11.97 -9.28
CA PHE A 168 -16.24 -11.11 -8.16
C PHE A 168 -17.16 -9.89 -8.12
N LEU A 169 -18.09 -9.87 -7.17
CA LEU A 169 -19.03 -8.78 -6.92
C LEU A 169 -18.51 -7.90 -5.78
N ILE A 170 -18.52 -6.59 -6.00
CA ILE A 170 -18.12 -5.58 -5.02
C ILE A 170 -19.34 -4.72 -4.70
N LEU A 171 -19.62 -4.49 -3.42
CA LEU A 171 -20.74 -3.68 -2.96
C LEU A 171 -20.29 -2.72 -1.85
N ASP A 172 -20.83 -1.51 -1.88
CA ASP A 172 -20.74 -0.55 -0.79
C ASP A 172 -21.77 -0.85 0.31
N PHE A 173 -23.01 -1.19 -0.08
CA PHE A 173 -24.11 -1.54 0.81
C PHE A 173 -24.68 -2.94 0.51
N TYR A 174 -25.31 -3.55 1.51
CA TYR A 174 -25.94 -4.85 1.32
C TYR A 174 -27.19 -4.71 0.43
N ASN A 175 -27.14 -5.35 -0.74
CA ASN A 175 -28.23 -5.36 -1.70
C ASN A 175 -28.70 -6.80 -1.98
N PRO A 176 -29.72 -7.30 -1.26
CA PRO A 176 -30.18 -8.67 -1.40
C PRO A 176 -30.70 -8.98 -2.80
N ILE A 177 -31.37 -8.02 -3.45
CA ILE A 177 -31.95 -8.20 -4.79
C ILE A 177 -30.84 -8.45 -5.81
N GLU A 178 -29.78 -7.65 -5.76
CA GLU A 178 -28.64 -7.82 -6.66
C GLU A 178 -27.88 -9.12 -6.41
N ILE A 179 -27.66 -9.46 -5.14
CA ILE A 179 -26.99 -10.70 -4.75
C ILE A 179 -27.80 -11.91 -5.22
N SER A 180 -29.11 -11.98 -4.91
CA SER A 180 -29.97 -13.08 -5.36
C SER A 180 -29.96 -13.23 -6.87
N ARG A 181 -30.07 -12.13 -7.62
CA ARG A 181 -30.03 -12.17 -9.09
C ARG A 181 -28.69 -12.72 -9.61
N ILE A 182 -27.57 -12.40 -8.97
CA ILE A 182 -26.27 -12.95 -9.34
C ILE A 182 -26.23 -14.45 -9.04
N LEU A 183 -26.66 -14.85 -7.83
CA LEU A 183 -26.63 -16.26 -7.44
C LEU A 183 -27.53 -17.12 -8.31
N GLU A 184 -28.77 -16.70 -8.59
CA GLU A 184 -29.72 -17.44 -9.44
C GLU A 184 -29.17 -17.72 -10.84
N ASN A 185 -28.44 -16.77 -11.43
CA ASN A 185 -27.95 -16.88 -12.81
C ASN A 185 -26.59 -17.55 -12.94
N PHE A 186 -25.75 -17.50 -11.89
CA PHE A 186 -24.32 -17.75 -12.02
C PHE A 186 -23.74 -18.73 -10.99
N PHE A 187 -24.41 -18.97 -9.87
CA PHE A 187 -23.85 -19.78 -8.76
C PHE A 187 -23.49 -21.22 -9.18
N THR A 188 -24.24 -21.82 -10.10
CA THR A 188 -23.98 -23.20 -10.55
C THR A 188 -22.82 -23.32 -11.54
N LYS A 189 -22.30 -22.21 -12.06
CA LYS A 189 -21.29 -22.18 -13.13
C LYS A 189 -19.96 -21.60 -12.68
N TYR A 190 -19.99 -20.70 -11.70
CA TYR A 190 -18.85 -19.89 -11.31
C TYR A 190 -18.75 -19.78 -9.81
N TYR A 191 -17.52 -19.68 -9.32
CA TYR A 191 -17.25 -19.33 -7.93
C TYR A 191 -17.59 -17.87 -7.69
N VAL A 192 -18.52 -17.60 -6.77
CA VAL A 192 -18.98 -16.23 -6.52
C VAL A 192 -18.27 -15.67 -5.30
N ILE A 193 -17.55 -14.57 -5.48
CA ILE A 193 -16.93 -13.82 -4.38
C ILE A 193 -17.72 -12.52 -4.19
N ILE A 194 -18.25 -12.29 -2.99
CA ILE A 194 -19.01 -11.09 -2.64
C ILE A 194 -18.21 -10.30 -1.62
N LEU A 195 -17.70 -9.14 -2.03
CA LEU A 195 -17.03 -8.17 -1.15
C LEU A 195 -18.02 -7.07 -0.77
N ILE A 196 -18.27 -6.91 0.54
CA ILE A 196 -18.98 -5.73 1.07
C ILE A 196 -17.97 -4.83 1.79
N LEU A 197 -17.84 -3.60 1.30
CA LEU A 197 -16.85 -2.63 1.79
C LEU A 197 -17.21 -2.09 3.19
N ASN A 198 -18.50 -1.84 3.43
CA ASN A 198 -18.99 -1.38 4.74
C ASN A 198 -19.19 -2.55 5.71
N MET A 199 -18.56 -2.48 6.90
CA MET A 199 -18.65 -3.54 7.91
C MET A 199 -20.06 -3.74 8.50
N GLU A 200 -20.83 -2.66 8.69
CA GLU A 200 -22.21 -2.76 9.19
C GLU A 200 -23.10 -3.48 8.18
N GLU A 201 -22.91 -3.17 6.90
CA GLU A 201 -23.63 -3.79 5.78
C GLU A 201 -23.21 -5.24 5.57
N TYR A 202 -21.91 -5.53 5.69
CA TYR A 202 -21.40 -6.90 5.70
C TYR A 202 -22.05 -7.73 6.80
N ASN A 203 -22.19 -7.16 8.01
CA ASN A 203 -22.86 -7.86 9.10
C ASN A 203 -24.32 -8.19 8.74
N LYS A 204 -25.05 -7.33 8.02
CA LYS A 204 -26.41 -7.65 7.55
C LYS A 204 -26.43 -8.87 6.62
N LEU A 205 -25.47 -8.98 5.71
CA LEU A 205 -25.29 -10.17 4.85
C LEU A 205 -25.00 -11.42 5.68
N ILE A 206 -24.17 -11.32 6.71
CA ILE A 206 -23.82 -12.48 7.53
C ILE A 206 -24.98 -12.95 8.41
N HIS A 207 -25.75 -12.00 8.97
CA HIS A 207 -26.91 -12.34 9.79
C HIS A 207 -28.03 -13.03 9.00
N SER A 208 -28.02 -12.96 7.66
CA SER A 208 -28.98 -13.73 6.85
C SER A 208 -28.70 -15.24 6.83
N ASN A 209 -27.62 -15.72 7.50
CA ASN A 209 -27.24 -17.11 7.82
C ASN A 209 -27.11 -18.12 6.66
N GLU A 210 -27.82 -17.97 5.55
CA GLU A 210 -27.94 -19.00 4.51
C GLU A 210 -26.78 -18.96 3.52
N ILE A 211 -26.20 -17.78 3.26
CA ILE A 211 -25.17 -17.60 2.22
C ILE A 211 -23.84 -18.28 2.58
N ARG A 212 -23.54 -18.44 3.88
CA ARG A 212 -22.31 -19.12 4.35
C ARG A 212 -22.36 -20.64 4.18
N LEU A 213 -23.53 -21.22 3.94
CA LEU A 213 -23.69 -22.67 3.76
C LEU A 213 -23.40 -23.13 2.32
N LEU A 214 -23.21 -22.19 1.39
CA LEU A 214 -23.00 -22.48 -0.02
C LEU A 214 -21.49 -22.57 -0.31
N GLU A 215 -21.03 -23.75 -0.72
CA GLU A 215 -19.59 -24.07 -0.88
C GLU A 215 -18.89 -23.21 -1.94
N ASP A 216 -19.61 -22.81 -3.00
CA ASP A 216 -19.04 -22.03 -4.10
C ASP A 216 -19.21 -20.51 -3.92
N ILE A 217 -19.56 -20.05 -2.71
CA ILE A 217 -19.64 -18.63 -2.36
C ILE A 217 -18.60 -18.27 -1.28
N LYS A 218 -17.82 -17.24 -1.55
CA LYS A 218 -16.97 -16.58 -0.55
C LYS A 218 -17.48 -15.17 -0.28
N THR A 219 -17.83 -14.90 0.97
CA THR A 219 -18.14 -13.53 1.40
C THR A 219 -16.92 -12.92 2.08
N LEU A 220 -16.60 -11.69 1.72
CA LEU A 220 -15.46 -10.95 2.25
C LEU A 220 -15.96 -9.61 2.78
N ASN A 221 -15.49 -9.24 3.96
CA ASN A 221 -15.43 -7.84 4.33
C ASN A 221 -14.10 -7.23 3.87
N PHE A 222 -13.99 -5.91 3.99
CA PHE A 222 -12.78 -5.20 3.59
C PHE A 222 -11.50 -5.66 4.31
N LYS A 223 -11.57 -6.00 5.60
CA LYS A 223 -10.40 -6.48 6.36
C LYS A 223 -9.93 -7.85 5.88
N GLU A 224 -10.85 -8.72 5.53
CA GLU A 224 -10.56 -10.03 4.93
C GLU A 224 -10.00 -9.89 3.53
N PHE A 225 -10.53 -8.95 2.74
CA PHE A 225 -10.03 -8.65 1.40
C PHE A 225 -8.58 -8.15 1.41
N ILE A 226 -8.17 -7.28 2.34
CA ILE A 226 -6.77 -6.82 2.42
C ILE A 226 -5.80 -8.01 2.60
N LYS A 227 -6.23 -9.05 3.32
CA LYS A 227 -5.43 -10.26 3.56
C LYS A 227 -5.53 -11.26 2.41
N PHE A 228 -6.47 -11.06 1.49
CA PHE A 228 -6.71 -11.95 0.38
C PHE A 228 -5.60 -11.78 -0.67
N ASN A 229 -4.85 -12.84 -0.92
CA ASN A 229 -3.82 -12.80 -1.94
C ASN A 229 -4.45 -12.93 -3.33
N ILE A 230 -4.56 -11.81 -4.04
CA ILE A 230 -5.15 -11.73 -5.38
C ILE A 230 -4.49 -12.68 -6.38
N THR A 231 -3.19 -13.00 -6.23
CA THR A 231 -2.54 -13.97 -7.13
C THR A 231 -3.07 -15.39 -6.94
N GLN A 232 -3.73 -15.68 -5.81
CA GLN A 232 -4.39 -16.96 -5.62
C GLN A 232 -5.58 -17.14 -6.57
N LEU A 233 -6.21 -16.07 -7.09
CA LEU A 233 -7.29 -16.19 -8.07
C LEU A 233 -6.88 -16.91 -9.36
N LYS A 234 -5.57 -17.08 -9.61
CA LYS A 234 -5.04 -17.91 -10.70
C LYS A 234 -5.08 -19.41 -10.43
N TYR A 235 -5.23 -19.81 -9.17
CA TYR A 235 -5.10 -21.19 -8.72
C TYR A 235 -6.40 -21.65 -8.05
N GLU A 236 -6.89 -22.83 -8.41
CA GLU A 236 -8.10 -23.43 -7.80
C GLU A 236 -7.96 -23.67 -6.29
N SER A 237 -6.75 -23.63 -5.74
CA SER A 237 -6.48 -23.82 -4.31
C SER A 237 -6.98 -22.71 -3.39
N VAL A 238 -7.57 -21.61 -3.90
CA VAL A 238 -8.28 -20.58 -3.09
C VAL A 238 -9.38 -21.20 -2.20
N LEU A 239 -9.82 -22.40 -2.58
CA LEU A 239 -11.06 -23.04 -2.14
C LEU A 239 -10.92 -23.99 -0.94
N LYS A 240 -9.71 -24.28 -0.44
CA LYS A 240 -9.54 -25.14 0.74
C LYS A 240 -8.84 -24.38 1.84
N ASN A 241 -9.63 -23.62 2.61
CA ASN A 241 -9.45 -23.27 4.03
C ASN A 241 -10.41 -22.11 4.34
N ALA A 242 -11.65 -22.45 4.68
CA ALA A 242 -12.44 -21.70 5.65
C ALA A 242 -12.02 -22.17 7.06
#